data_AF-A0A2K3K242-F1
#
_entry.id   AF-A0A2K3K242-F1
#
_cell.length_a   1.000
_cell.length_b   1.000
_cell.length_c   1.000
_cell.angle_alpha   90.00
_cell.angle_beta   90.00
_cell.angle_gamma   90.00
#
_symmetry.space_group_name_H-M   'P 1'
#
loop_
_entity.id
_entity.type
_entity.pdbx_description
1 polymer ?
#
loop_
_entity_poly.entity_id
_entity_poly.type
_entity_poly.pdbx_seq_one_letter_code
_entity_poly.pdbx_strand_id
1 'polypeptide(L)'
;MSDTEEMTGSQATSKHKLVDTITDPVLAWVAPEPRGIASTITAQDPRLFTIVEEAGAVNWEVHAPAEGERICSSYTGCSFTMYEMAFKELGFRLPFNDLEAGIFGRLKVAPSQLHPNSLAFIRAYEILCRYLEVEATVALFFYIFQIQRQK
;
A
#
# COMPACT_ATOMS: atom_id res chain seq x y z
N MET A 1 -39.66 -6.48 -43.93
CA MET A 1 -38.37 -6.09 -43.34
C MET A 1 -38.29 -6.73 -41.97
N SER A 2 -37.68 -7.91 -41.95
CA SER A 2 -37.25 -8.62 -40.75
C SER A 2 -35.98 -9.32 -41.19
N ASP A 3 -34.86 -9.00 -40.56
CA ASP A 3 -33.80 -9.95 -40.26
C ASP A 3 -32.93 -9.33 -39.16
N THR A 4 -32.86 -10.08 -38.08
CA THR A 4 -32.16 -9.77 -36.85
C THR A 4 -30.78 -10.43 -36.98
N GLU A 5 -29.71 -9.64 -37.01
CA GLU A 5 -28.35 -10.17 -36.84
C GLU A 5 -27.83 -9.77 -35.46
N GLU A 6 -27.85 -10.76 -34.58
CA GLU A 6 -27.22 -10.80 -33.28
C GLU A 6 -25.74 -11.14 -33.48
N MET A 7 -24.84 -10.16 -33.37
CA MET A 7 -23.39 -10.41 -33.38
C MET A 7 -22.88 -10.60 -31.96
N THR A 8 -22.62 -11.87 -31.64
CA THR A 8 -22.00 -12.34 -30.40
C THR A 8 -20.51 -12.03 -30.36
N GLY A 9 -20.04 -11.66 -29.15
CA GLY A 9 -18.73 -11.99 -28.57
C GLY A 9 -17.44 -11.72 -29.36
N SER A 10 -16.59 -10.83 -28.85
CA SER A 10 -15.45 -11.24 -28.00
C SER A 10 -14.45 -10.11 -27.77
N GLN A 11 -14.10 -9.96 -26.49
CA GLN A 11 -12.79 -9.59 -25.94
C GLN A 11 -11.71 -9.04 -26.88
N ALA A 12 -11.28 -7.82 -26.59
CA ALA A 12 -9.85 -7.55 -26.42
C ALA A 12 -9.69 -6.48 -25.34
N THR A 13 -9.74 -6.91 -24.08
CA THR A 13 -9.07 -6.18 -23.01
C THR A 13 -7.61 -6.08 -23.41
N SER A 14 -7.16 -4.88 -23.76
CA SER A 14 -5.74 -4.58 -23.95
C SER A 14 -5.05 -4.82 -22.61
N LYS A 15 -4.58 -6.06 -22.41
CA LYS A 15 -3.62 -6.39 -21.36
C LYS A 15 -2.41 -5.52 -21.65
N HIS A 16 -2.28 -4.41 -20.94
CA HIS A 16 -1.02 -3.68 -20.86
C HIS A 16 0.04 -4.70 -20.47
N LYS A 17 0.84 -5.10 -21.45
CA LYS A 17 1.91 -6.05 -21.28
C LYS A 17 2.96 -5.31 -20.46
N LEU A 18 2.89 -5.45 -19.14
CA LEU A 18 3.86 -4.88 -18.21
C LEU A 18 5.22 -5.45 -18.61
N VAL A 19 6.03 -4.63 -19.26
CA VAL A 19 7.40 -5.01 -19.60
C VAL A 19 8.18 -4.89 -18.30
N ASP A 20 8.70 -6.00 -17.79
CA ASP A 20 9.62 -6.01 -16.66
C ASP A 20 10.94 -5.36 -17.12
N THR A 21 11.01 -4.04 -17.00
CA THR A 21 12.16 -3.25 -17.43
C THR A 21 13.26 -3.20 -16.37
N ILE A 22 13.03 -3.79 -15.19
CA ILE A 22 13.95 -3.71 -14.06
C ILE A 22 14.73 -5.03 -13.94
N THR A 23 16.02 -4.98 -14.28
CA THR A 23 16.97 -6.09 -14.14
C THR A 23 17.86 -5.97 -12.90
N ASP A 24 17.67 -4.92 -12.09
CA ASP A 24 18.48 -4.67 -10.90
C ASP A 24 18.28 -5.79 -9.85
N PRO A 25 19.35 -6.54 -9.49
CA PRO A 25 19.27 -7.59 -8.48
C PRO A 25 18.78 -7.11 -7.11
N VAL A 26 18.99 -5.83 -6.78
CA VAL A 26 18.55 -5.23 -5.50
C VAL A 26 17.01 -5.17 -5.43
N LEU A 27 16.34 -5.12 -6.57
CA LEU A 27 14.88 -5.04 -6.69
C LEU A 27 14.23 -6.41 -6.97
N ALA A 28 14.99 -7.51 -6.89
CA ALA A 28 14.49 -8.86 -7.13
C ALA A 28 13.34 -9.27 -6.20
N TRP A 29 13.23 -8.66 -5.02
CA TRP A 29 12.15 -8.90 -4.06
C TRP A 29 10.81 -8.23 -4.45
N VAL A 30 10.83 -7.25 -5.37
CA VAL A 30 9.64 -6.52 -5.82
C VAL A 30 8.92 -7.35 -6.86
N ALA A 31 7.60 -7.55 -6.73
CA ALA A 31 6.82 -8.27 -7.74
C ALA A 31 6.90 -7.58 -9.11
N PRO A 32 6.78 -8.30 -10.25
CA PRO A 32 6.91 -7.70 -11.58
C PRO A 32 5.89 -6.58 -11.87
N GLU A 33 4.68 -6.72 -11.34
CA GLU A 33 3.57 -5.78 -11.57
C GLU A 33 3.90 -4.33 -11.12
N PRO A 34 4.28 -4.06 -9.86
CA PRO A 34 4.61 -2.71 -9.42
C PRO A 34 5.87 -2.11 -10.08
N ARG A 35 6.72 -2.90 -10.75
CA ARG A 35 7.92 -2.37 -11.45
C ARG A 35 7.57 -1.51 -12.65
N GLY A 36 6.44 -1.80 -13.31
CA GLY A 36 6.00 -1.14 -14.55
C GLY A 36 5.03 0.02 -14.35
N ILE A 37 4.63 0.32 -13.11
CA ILE A 37 3.58 1.31 -12.82
C ILE A 37 4.22 2.61 -12.31
N ALA A 38 4.02 3.70 -13.04
CA ALA A 38 4.40 5.04 -12.58
C ALA A 38 3.41 5.54 -11.52
N SER A 39 3.91 6.18 -10.47
CA SER A 39 3.07 6.86 -9.48
C SER A 39 2.64 8.23 -10.01
N THR A 40 1.38 8.59 -9.81
CA THR A 40 0.85 9.92 -10.10
C THR A 40 0.21 10.45 -8.83
N ILE A 41 0.72 11.56 -8.28
CA ILE A 41 0.02 12.28 -7.21
C ILE A 41 -0.89 13.31 -7.86
N THR A 42 -2.19 13.25 -7.54
CA THR A 42 -3.10 14.33 -7.94
C THR A 42 -3.13 15.34 -6.80
N ALA A 43 -2.21 16.30 -6.81
CA ALA A 43 -2.01 17.27 -5.72
C ALA A 43 -3.25 18.16 -5.40
N GLN A 44 -4.37 17.97 -6.10
CA GLN A 44 -5.62 18.72 -5.94
C GLN A 44 -6.82 17.83 -5.54
N ASP A 45 -6.64 16.55 -5.17
CA ASP A 45 -7.77 15.73 -4.71
C ASP A 45 -8.14 16.09 -3.25
N PRO A 46 -9.32 16.68 -2.98
CA PRO A 46 -9.74 17.05 -1.62
C PRO A 46 -9.95 15.84 -0.69
N ARG A 47 -9.89 14.61 -1.22
CA ARG A 47 -9.89 13.36 -0.44
C ARG A 47 -8.50 12.95 0.01
N LEU A 48 -7.44 13.67 -0.38
CA LEU A 48 -6.10 13.50 0.17
C LEU A 48 -6.10 13.98 1.62
N PHE A 49 -6.02 13.03 2.54
CA PHE A 49 -5.66 13.32 3.93
C PHE A 49 -4.15 13.61 3.97
N THR A 50 -3.75 14.82 3.56
CA THR A 50 -2.37 15.33 3.71
C THR A 50 -2.10 15.82 5.12
N ILE A 51 -3.14 15.98 5.93
CA ILE A 51 -3.04 16.49 7.30
C ILE A 51 -2.96 15.31 8.25
N VAL A 52 -1.78 15.17 8.86
CA VAL A 52 -1.45 14.23 9.92
C VAL A 52 -1.95 14.83 11.25
N GLU A 53 -3.04 14.30 11.79
CA GLU A 53 -3.58 14.64 13.12
C GLU A 53 -3.27 13.50 14.11
N GLU A 54 -2.73 13.65 15.32
CA GLU A 54 -2.22 14.79 16.09
C GLU A 54 -1.45 14.17 17.28
N ALA A 55 -0.18 14.53 17.45
CA ALA A 55 0.58 14.38 18.70
C ALA A 55 1.62 15.51 18.78
N GLY A 56 1.15 16.76 18.74
CA GLY A 56 1.92 17.92 19.17
C GLY A 56 3.06 18.44 18.27
N ALA A 57 3.37 17.83 17.13
CA ALA A 57 4.28 18.43 16.13
C ALA A 57 4.02 17.91 14.71
N VAL A 58 3.85 18.85 13.76
CA VAL A 58 3.74 18.57 12.32
C VAL A 58 5.16 18.46 11.74
N ASN A 59 5.73 17.25 11.73
CA ASN A 59 7.10 17.02 11.25
C ASN A 59 7.15 16.16 9.97
N TRP A 60 6.02 15.82 9.37
CA TRP A 60 5.95 14.96 8.19
C TRP A 60 5.43 15.77 7.00
N GLU A 61 6.21 15.79 5.92
CA GLU A 61 5.84 16.38 4.63
C GLU A 61 5.61 15.25 3.61
N VAL A 62 4.54 15.36 2.83
CA VAL A 62 4.20 14.38 1.79
C VAL A 62 4.75 14.85 0.46
N HIS A 63 5.62 14.03 -0.15
CA HIS A 63 6.17 14.27 -1.48
C HIS A 63 5.78 13.16 -2.43
N ALA A 64 5.49 13.51 -3.69
CA ALA A 64 5.47 12.52 -4.76
C ALA A 64 6.90 12.03 -5.00
N PRO A 65 7.10 10.72 -5.28
CA PRO A 65 8.37 10.24 -5.82
C PRO A 65 8.75 11.05 -7.06
N ALA A 66 10.04 11.40 -7.17
CA ALA A 66 10.57 12.07 -8.36
C ALA A 66 10.50 11.16 -9.60
N GLU A 67 10.66 11.75 -10.78
CA GLU A 67 10.72 10.98 -12.02
C GLU A 67 11.84 9.92 -11.93
N GLY A 68 11.48 8.65 -12.15
CA GLY A 68 12.42 7.52 -12.02
C GLY A 68 12.49 6.91 -10.61
N GLU A 69 12.02 7.59 -9.57
CA GLU A 69 11.86 6.99 -8.24
C GLU A 69 10.67 6.05 -8.19
N ARG A 70 10.75 5.06 -7.31
CA ARG A 70 9.77 3.99 -7.14
C ARG A 70 9.51 3.78 -5.66
N ILE A 71 8.40 3.13 -5.37
CA ILE A 71 8.06 2.75 -3.99
C ILE A 71 9.17 1.93 -3.31
N CYS A 72 9.95 1.18 -4.08
CA CYS A 72 11.10 0.38 -3.64
C CYS A 72 12.46 1.11 -3.70
N SER A 73 12.50 2.37 -4.11
CA SER A 73 13.73 3.16 -4.14
C SER A 73 14.26 3.38 -2.73
N SER A 74 15.58 3.54 -2.60
CA SER A 74 16.19 4.01 -1.36
C SER A 74 16.00 5.52 -1.23
N TYR A 75 15.41 5.96 -0.12
CA TYR A 75 15.25 7.38 0.18
C TYR A 75 16.26 7.82 1.24
N THR A 76 16.80 9.03 1.09
CA THR A 76 17.73 9.66 2.03
C THR A 76 16.99 10.60 2.99
N GLY A 77 17.59 10.87 4.15
CA GLY A 77 16.86 11.53 5.25
C GLY A 77 15.86 10.55 5.86
N CYS A 78 15.23 10.89 6.98
CA CYS A 78 14.28 10.01 7.69
C CYS A 78 12.94 9.84 6.92
N SER A 79 13.03 9.55 5.63
CA SER A 79 11.93 9.45 4.66
C SER A 79 11.66 7.97 4.36
N PHE A 80 10.40 7.64 4.15
CA PHE A 80 9.98 6.33 3.67
C PHE A 80 8.82 6.51 2.68
N THR A 81 8.65 5.54 1.80
CA THR A 81 7.52 5.53 0.87
C THR A 81 6.31 4.86 1.47
N MET A 82 5.13 5.25 1.00
CA MET A 82 3.88 4.61 1.39
C MET A 82 2.84 4.75 0.28
N TYR A 83 1.89 3.82 0.25
CA TYR A 83 0.71 3.95 -0.61
C TYR A 83 -0.20 5.08 -0.10
N GLU A 84 -0.64 5.94 -1.01
CA GLU A 84 -1.59 7.02 -0.71
C GLU A 84 -2.88 6.49 -0.04
N MET A 85 -3.38 5.33 -0.48
CA MET A 85 -4.58 4.70 0.09
C MET A 85 -4.42 4.29 1.56
N ALA A 86 -3.19 4.10 2.05
CA ALA A 86 -2.99 3.76 3.47
C ALA A 86 -3.46 4.90 4.38
N PHE A 87 -3.20 6.14 3.98
CA PHE A 87 -3.68 7.31 4.70
C PHE A 87 -5.13 7.63 4.32
N LYS A 88 -5.45 7.62 3.02
CA LYS A 88 -6.78 8.04 2.54
C LYS A 88 -7.92 7.10 2.92
N GLU A 89 -7.73 5.81 2.70
CA GLU A 89 -8.80 4.83 2.73
C GLU A 89 -8.73 3.98 3.99
N LEU A 90 -7.52 3.62 4.42
CA LEU A 90 -7.31 2.79 5.60
C LEU A 90 -7.19 3.61 6.90
N GLY A 91 -6.90 4.92 6.80
CA GLY A 91 -6.85 5.83 7.95
C GLY A 91 -5.67 5.60 8.88
N PHE A 92 -4.54 5.11 8.36
CA PHE A 92 -3.27 5.13 9.09
C PHE A 92 -2.88 6.57 9.43
N ARG A 93 -2.14 6.75 10.52
CA ARG A 93 -1.67 8.07 10.98
C ARG A 93 -0.18 8.03 11.30
N LEU A 94 0.47 9.19 11.26
CA LEU A 94 1.87 9.33 11.65
C LEU A 94 2.02 10.15 12.95
N PRO A 95 3.01 9.83 13.80
CA PRO A 95 3.78 8.59 13.76
C PRO A 95 2.85 7.36 13.92
N PHE A 96 3.25 6.23 13.34
CA PHE A 96 2.50 4.98 13.52
C PHE A 96 2.34 4.68 15.01
N ASN A 97 1.22 4.09 15.38
CA ASN A 97 1.02 3.67 16.77
C ASN A 97 1.91 2.45 17.11
N ASP A 98 2.03 2.12 18.40
CA ASP A 98 2.92 1.06 18.88
C ASP A 98 2.60 -0.32 18.26
N LEU A 99 1.32 -0.59 17.97
CA LEU A 99 0.91 -1.84 17.33
C LEU A 99 1.35 -1.88 15.86
N GLU A 100 1.03 -0.84 15.09
CA GLU A 100 1.41 -0.71 13.68
C GLU A 100 2.94 -0.78 13.53
N ALA A 101 3.66 0.04 14.31
CA ALA A 101 5.13 0.04 14.35
C ALA A 101 5.69 -1.33 14.78
N GLY A 102 5.06 -1.99 15.76
CA GLY A 102 5.42 -3.32 16.23
C GLY A 102 5.21 -4.41 15.17
N ILE A 103 4.15 -4.33 14.37
CA ILE A 103 3.88 -5.25 13.26
C ILE A 103 4.94 -5.06 12.16
N PHE A 104 5.18 -3.82 11.70
CA PHE A 104 6.21 -3.54 10.69
C PHE A 104 7.61 -3.98 11.18
N GLY A 105 7.93 -3.69 12.45
CA GLY A 105 9.18 -4.10 13.08
C GLY A 105 9.35 -5.61 13.18
N ARG A 106 8.29 -6.35 13.51
CA ARG A 106 8.31 -7.82 13.56
C ARG A 106 8.54 -8.43 12.18
N LEU A 107 7.95 -7.84 11.14
CA LEU A 107 8.12 -8.25 9.75
C LEU A 107 9.50 -7.91 9.19
N LYS A 108 10.17 -6.91 9.77
CA LYS A 108 11.40 -6.29 9.24
C LYS A 108 11.21 -5.78 7.82
N VAL A 109 10.06 -5.17 7.55
CA VAL A 109 9.72 -4.57 6.26
C VAL A 109 9.37 -3.11 6.43
N ALA A 110 9.66 -2.30 5.43
CA ALA A 110 9.10 -0.96 5.35
C ALA A 110 7.59 -1.06 5.07
N PRO A 111 6.77 -0.11 5.56
CA PRO A 111 5.31 -0.12 5.37
C PRO A 111 4.88 -0.29 3.91
N SER A 112 5.61 0.31 2.97
CA SER A 112 5.38 0.20 1.53
C SER A 112 5.65 -1.16 0.91
N GLN A 113 6.37 -2.06 1.59
CA GLN A 113 6.63 -3.41 1.09
C GLN A 113 5.47 -4.36 1.34
N LEU A 114 4.51 -3.96 2.18
CA LEU A 114 3.29 -4.72 2.37
C LEU A 114 2.29 -4.42 1.25
N HIS A 115 1.69 -5.47 0.71
CA HIS A 115 0.59 -5.33 -0.24
C HIS A 115 -0.54 -4.51 0.40
N PRO A 116 -1.25 -3.63 -0.34
CA PRO A 116 -2.32 -2.83 0.23
C PRO A 116 -3.40 -3.63 0.97
N ASN A 117 -3.73 -4.82 0.47
CA ASN A 117 -4.61 -5.76 1.17
C ASN A 117 -4.07 -6.18 2.56
N SER A 118 -2.76 -6.37 2.69
CA SER A 118 -2.13 -6.66 3.99
C SER A 118 -2.20 -5.49 4.94
N LEU A 119 -2.06 -4.26 4.46
CA LEU A 119 -2.28 -3.05 5.26
C LEU A 119 -3.74 -2.96 5.74
N ALA A 120 -4.70 -3.33 4.88
CA ALA A 120 -6.10 -3.39 5.26
C ALA A 120 -6.37 -4.40 6.39
N PHE A 121 -5.66 -5.53 6.43
CA PHE A 121 -5.77 -6.48 7.54
C PHE A 121 -5.27 -5.92 8.87
N ILE A 122 -4.17 -5.16 8.87
CA ILE A 122 -3.67 -4.48 10.08
C ILE A 122 -4.77 -3.55 10.60
N ARG A 123 -5.39 -2.76 9.72
CA ARG A 123 -6.47 -1.85 10.11
C ARG A 123 -7.72 -2.58 10.60
N ALA A 124 -8.15 -3.60 9.87
CA ALA A 124 -9.33 -4.39 10.23
C ALA A 124 -9.14 -5.08 11.59
N TYR A 125 -7.93 -5.54 11.89
CA TYR A 125 -7.58 -6.13 13.17
C TYR A 125 -7.75 -5.14 14.32
N GLU A 126 -7.24 -3.91 14.19
CA GLU A 126 -7.42 -2.86 15.22
C GLU A 126 -8.90 -2.57 15.48
N ILE A 127 -9.69 -2.44 14.41
CA ILE A 127 -11.13 -2.18 14.50
C ILE A 127 -11.84 -3.35 15.18
N LEU A 128 -11.49 -4.58 14.82
CA LEU A 128 -12.06 -5.79 15.39
C LEU A 128 -11.74 -5.93 16.88
N CYS A 129 -10.48 -5.73 17.28
CA CYS A 129 -10.07 -5.76 18.69
C CYS A 129 -10.81 -4.69 19.50
N ARG A 130 -10.95 -3.47 18.96
CA ARG A 130 -11.72 -2.39 19.60
C ARG A 130 -13.20 -2.77 19.76
N TYR A 131 -13.79 -3.36 18.73
CA TYR A 131 -15.19 -3.80 18.76
C TYR A 131 -15.43 -4.93 19.78
N LEU A 132 -14.49 -5.86 19.88
CA LEU A 132 -14.54 -6.99 20.83
C LEU A 132 -14.08 -6.63 22.25
N GLU A 133 -13.65 -5.38 22.48
CA GLU A 133 -13.08 -4.92 23.76
C GLU A 133 -11.86 -5.75 24.22
N VAL A 134 -11.04 -6.21 23.27
CA VAL A 134 -9.81 -6.96 23.53
C VAL A 134 -8.60 -6.11 23.15
N GLU A 135 -7.52 -6.22 23.92
CA GLU A 135 -6.26 -5.57 23.61
C GLU A 135 -5.68 -6.08 22.27
N ALA A 136 -5.45 -5.16 21.34
CA ALA A 136 -4.78 -5.47 20.08
C ALA A 136 -3.27 -5.61 20.35
N THR A 137 -2.71 -6.80 20.11
CA THR A 137 -1.29 -7.09 20.33
C THR A 137 -0.64 -7.65 19.07
N VAL A 138 0.65 -7.37 18.88
CA VAL A 138 1.43 -7.90 17.76
C VAL A 138 1.41 -9.44 17.76
N ALA A 139 1.48 -10.06 18.94
CA ALA A 139 1.44 -11.52 19.07
C ALA A 139 0.11 -12.11 18.60
N LEU A 140 -1.01 -11.51 19.01
CA LEU A 140 -2.34 -11.96 18.60
C LEU A 140 -2.58 -11.71 17.10
N PHE A 141 -2.09 -10.60 16.55
CA PHE A 141 -2.13 -10.36 15.10
C PHE A 141 -1.50 -11.51 14.32
N PHE A 142 -0.27 -11.92 14.68
CA PHE A 142 0.43 -13.03 14.00
C PHE A 142 -0.08 -14.42 14.35
N TYR A 143 -0.87 -14.55 15.41
CA TYR A 143 -1.61 -15.77 15.67
C TYR A 143 -2.77 -15.94 14.66
N ILE A 144 -3.49 -14.86 14.35
CA ILE A 144 -4.65 -14.85 13.46
C ILE A 144 -4.23 -14.79 11.99
N PHE A 145 -3.33 -13.86 11.64
CA PHE A 145 -2.90 -13.59 10.28
C PHE A 145 -1.55 -14.21 10.00
N GLN A 146 -1.53 -15.16 9.07
CA GLN A 146 -0.30 -15.79 8.59
C GLN A 146 0.21 -15.07 7.33
N ILE A 147 1.51 -14.81 7.29
CA ILE A 147 2.15 -14.23 6.11
C ILE A 147 2.29 -15.32 5.06
N GLN A 148 1.60 -15.16 3.94
CA GLN A 148 1.81 -16.00 2.77
C GLN A 148 2.79 -15.30 1.83
N ARG A 149 3.95 -15.89 1.61
CA ARG A 149 4.79 -15.51 0.47
C ARG A 149 4.18 -16.12 -0.77
N GLN A 150 3.75 -15.27 -1.71
CA GLN A 150 3.43 -15.74 -3.05
C GLN A 150 4.69 -16.41 -3.62
N LYS A 151 4.55 -17.65 -4.08
CA LYS A 151 5.62 -18.43 -4.71
C LYS A 151 5.80 -17.99 -6.16
#